data_AF-A0AAV8X8A0-F1
#
_entry.id   AF-A0AAV8X8A0-F1
#
_cell.length_a   1.000
_cell.length_b   1.000
_cell.length_c   1.000
_cell.angle_alpha   90.00
_cell.angle_beta   90.00
_cell.angle_gamma   90.00
#
_symmetry.space_group_name_H-M   'P 1'
#
loop_
_entity.id
_entity.type
_entity.pdbx_description
1 polymer ?
#
loop_
_entity_poly.entity_id
_entity_poly.type
_entity_poly.pdbx_seq_one_letter_code
_entity_poly.pdbx_strand_id
1 'polypeptide(L)'
;MALRLVKIQRKIFTANNALHYFLSNEWVFINTKAMALEKLLLPSDQLAFSYKTDSEQAVPFKFFTDGLMGCRRYLLNEPNSTMPQAKIHSRR
;
A
#
# COMPACT_ATOMS: atom_id res chain seq x y z
N MET A 1 -32.14 -23.05 0.13
CA MET A 1 -31.31 -21.91 -0.35
C MET A 1 -30.64 -21.14 0.80
N ALA A 2 -31.38 -20.76 1.86
CA ALA A 2 -30.87 -19.97 3.00
C ALA A 2 -29.66 -20.57 3.76
N LEU A 3 -29.61 -21.89 3.95
CA LEU A 3 -28.50 -22.57 4.65
C LEU A 3 -27.13 -22.42 3.95
N ARG A 4 -27.10 -22.28 2.61
CA ARG A 4 -25.85 -22.07 1.87
C ARG A 4 -25.32 -20.65 2.08
N LEU A 5 -26.20 -19.67 2.11
CA LEU A 5 -25.85 -18.27 2.35
C LEU A 5 -25.24 -18.09 3.76
N VAL A 6 -25.86 -18.70 4.78
CA VAL A 6 -25.35 -18.65 6.17
C VAL A 6 -23.97 -19.31 6.27
N LYS A 7 -23.72 -20.42 5.57
CA LYS A 7 -22.40 -21.07 5.55
C LYS A 7 -21.32 -20.19 4.93
N ILE A 8 -21.64 -19.47 3.86
CA ILE A 8 -20.69 -18.54 3.21
C ILE A 8 -20.42 -17.34 4.13
N GLN A 9 -21.46 -16.74 4.70
CA GLN A 9 -21.32 -15.61 5.61
C GLN A 9 -20.46 -15.94 6.84
N ARG A 10 -20.58 -17.15 7.40
CA ARG A 10 -19.70 -17.60 8.49
C ARG A 10 -18.22 -17.65 8.07
N LYS A 11 -17.92 -18.13 6.85
CA LYS A 11 -16.54 -18.16 6.34
C LYS A 11 -15.98 -16.75 6.14
N ILE A 12 -16.77 -15.85 5.56
CA ILE A 12 -16.40 -14.44 5.39
C ILE A 12 -16.13 -13.80 6.76
N PHE A 13 -17.02 -14.02 7.73
CA PHE A 13 -16.85 -13.51 9.08
C PHE A 13 -15.56 -14.02 9.74
N THR A 14 -15.28 -15.32 9.67
CA THR A 14 -14.03 -15.88 10.21
C THR A 14 -12.79 -15.28 9.54
N ALA A 15 -12.80 -15.10 8.21
CA ALA A 15 -11.69 -14.47 7.49
C ALA A 15 -11.50 -13.00 7.92
N ASN A 16 -12.59 -12.23 8.02
CA ASN A 16 -12.54 -10.84 8.48
C ASN A 16 -12.03 -10.74 9.92
N ASN A 17 -12.41 -11.67 10.79
CA ASN A 17 -11.96 -11.66 12.18
C ASN A 17 -10.45 -11.96 12.28
N ALA A 18 -9.94 -12.88 11.44
CA ALA A 18 -8.51 -13.14 11.34
C ALA A 18 -7.73 -11.92 10.79
N LEU A 19 -8.32 -11.19 9.83
CA LEU A 19 -7.74 -9.99 9.26
C LEU A 19 -7.88 -8.76 10.17
N HIS A 20 -8.82 -8.76 11.11
CA HIS A 20 -9.17 -7.56 11.89
C HIS A 20 -7.96 -6.97 12.62
N TYR A 21 -7.15 -7.80 13.26
CA TYR A 21 -5.93 -7.34 13.94
C TYR A 21 -4.99 -6.60 12.98
N PHE A 22 -4.82 -7.13 11.78
CA PHE A 22 -3.94 -6.58 10.76
C PHE A 22 -4.50 -5.31 10.08
N LEU A 23 -5.82 -5.15 10.05
CA LEU A 23 -6.47 -4.01 9.42
C LEU A 23 -6.68 -2.84 10.39
N SER A 24 -6.79 -3.12 11.69
CA SER A 24 -7.18 -2.12 12.70
C SER A 24 -6.07 -1.68 13.63
N ASN A 25 -4.88 -2.30 13.55
CA ASN A 25 -3.72 -1.88 14.32
C ASN A 25 -2.65 -1.30 13.41
N GLU A 26 -1.92 -0.32 13.92
CA GLU A 26 -0.73 0.19 13.25
C GLU A 26 0.37 -0.87 13.28
N TRP A 27 1.02 -1.06 12.14
CA TRP A 27 2.15 -1.98 12.03
C TRP A 27 3.44 -1.21 12.27
N VAL A 28 3.95 -1.29 13.49
CA VAL A 28 5.25 -0.72 13.83
C VAL A 28 6.35 -1.74 13.54
N PHE A 29 7.02 -1.58 12.40
CA PHE A 29 8.19 -2.39 12.06
C PHE A 29 9.46 -1.71 12.56
N ILE A 30 10.05 -2.24 13.64
CA ILE A 30 11.33 -1.76 14.14
C ILE A 30 12.45 -2.33 13.25
N ASN A 31 12.89 -1.54 12.28
CA ASN A 31 13.88 -1.93 11.27
C ASN A 31 15.27 -1.31 11.50
N THR A 32 15.57 -0.89 12.73
CA THR A 32 16.81 -0.15 13.07
C THR A 32 18.09 -0.84 12.60
N LYS A 33 18.16 -2.18 12.74
CA LYS A 33 19.32 -2.97 12.28
C LYS A 33 19.46 -2.96 10.75
N ALA A 34 18.34 -3.05 10.02
CA ALA A 34 18.36 -3.00 8.56
C ALA A 34 18.81 -1.61 8.10
N MET A 35 18.24 -0.54 8.66
CA MET A 35 18.63 0.84 8.36
C MET A 35 20.11 1.12 8.69
N ALA A 36 20.66 0.45 9.71
CA ALA A 36 22.07 0.60 10.06
C ALA A 36 23.03 0.00 9.00
N LEU A 37 22.59 -1.00 8.22
CA LEU A 37 23.41 -1.60 7.16
C LEU A 37 23.75 -0.58 6.05
N GLU A 38 22.85 0.36 5.77
CA GLU A 38 23.09 1.40 4.76
C GLU A 38 24.31 2.27 5.09
N LYS A 39 24.56 2.51 6.39
CA LYS A 39 25.73 3.28 6.87
C LYS A 39 27.05 2.53 6.69
N LEU A 40 26.99 1.23 6.43
CA LEU A 40 28.16 0.37 6.22
C LEU A 40 28.48 0.19 4.73
N LEU A 41 27.64 0.70 3.81
CA LEU A 41 27.89 0.61 2.38
C LEU A 41 29.09 1.46 1.97
N LEU A 42 29.97 0.88 1.16
CA LEU A 42 31.02 1.63 0.49
C LEU A 42 30.39 2.65 -0.47
N PRO A 43 31.01 3.82 -0.68
CA PRO A 43 30.50 4.83 -1.60
C PRO A 43 30.24 4.30 -3.02
N SER A 44 31.06 3.35 -3.50
CA SER A 44 30.89 2.69 -4.81
C SER A 44 29.60 1.88 -4.91
N ASP A 45 29.12 1.36 -3.78
CA ASP A 45 28.05 0.38 -3.71
C ASP A 45 26.69 1.06 -3.42
N GLN A 46 26.71 2.31 -2.95
CA GLN A 46 25.50 3.06 -2.61
C GLN A 46 24.52 3.16 -3.77
N LEU A 47 25.00 3.34 -5.01
CA LEU A 47 24.10 3.45 -6.17
C LEU A 47 23.25 2.18 -6.38
N ALA A 48 23.85 1.00 -6.17
CA ALA A 48 23.23 -0.28 -6.42
C ALA A 48 22.45 -0.82 -5.21
N PHE A 49 22.92 -0.55 -3.99
CA PHE A 49 22.46 -1.25 -2.79
C PHE A 49 21.85 -0.35 -1.70
N SER A 50 21.87 0.98 -1.86
CA SER A 50 21.18 1.87 -0.91
C SER A 50 19.67 1.67 -0.92
N TYR A 51 19.02 1.98 0.20
CA TYR A 51 17.56 2.00 0.31
C TYR A 51 16.94 3.25 -0.34
N LYS A 52 17.78 4.21 -0.75
CA LYS A 52 17.37 5.46 -1.41
C LYS A 52 16.31 6.19 -0.61
N THR A 53 16.41 6.17 0.71
CA THR A 53 15.44 6.78 1.62
C THR A 53 15.30 8.29 1.42
N ASP A 54 16.34 8.93 0.89
CA ASP A 54 16.35 10.36 0.58
C ASP A 54 15.82 10.67 -0.84
N SER A 55 15.45 9.65 -1.63
CA SER A 55 14.88 9.86 -2.95
C SER A 55 13.46 10.38 -2.86
N GLU A 56 13.04 11.21 -3.82
CA GLU A 56 11.65 11.68 -3.91
C GLU A 56 10.65 10.51 -4.03
N GLN A 57 11.10 9.38 -4.57
CA GLN A 57 10.30 8.16 -4.70
C GLN A 57 10.11 7.41 -3.38
N ALA A 58 10.97 7.65 -2.39
CA ALA A 58 10.83 7.10 -1.04
C ALA A 58 9.86 7.90 -0.16
N VAL A 59 9.41 9.08 -0.61
CA VAL A 59 8.36 9.85 0.07
C VAL A 59 7.03 9.09 -0.06
N PRO A 60 6.46 8.54 1.04
CA PRO A 60 5.35 7.60 0.96
C PRO A 60 4.15 8.15 0.17
N PHE A 61 3.78 9.41 0.42
CA PHE A 61 2.67 10.04 -0.26
C PHE A 61 2.87 10.12 -1.77
N LYS A 62 4.08 10.46 -2.23
CA LYS A 62 4.42 10.55 -3.65
C LYS A 62 4.40 9.17 -4.30
N PHE A 63 5.02 8.18 -3.65
CA PHE A 63 5.03 6.80 -4.10
C PHE A 63 3.61 6.25 -4.33
N PHE A 64 2.75 6.35 -3.32
CA PHE A 64 1.37 5.85 -3.42
C PHE A 64 0.54 6.65 -4.43
N THR A 65 0.72 7.97 -4.50
CA THR A 65 0.03 8.81 -5.49
C THR A 65 0.40 8.39 -6.92
N ASP A 66 1.69 8.26 -7.22
CA ASP A 66 2.17 7.90 -8.54
C ASP A 66 1.70 6.47 -8.91
N GLY A 67 1.73 5.54 -7.97
CA GLY A 67 1.21 4.18 -8.13
C GLY A 67 -0.30 4.13 -8.43
N LEU A 68 -1.12 4.85 -7.64
CA LEU A 68 -2.57 4.93 -7.86
C LEU A 68 -2.91 5.56 -9.21
N MET A 69 -2.16 6.59 -9.62
CA MET A 69 -2.31 7.19 -10.95
C MET A 69 -1.96 6.22 -12.07
N GLY A 70 -0.94 5.37 -11.88
CA GLY A 70 -0.61 4.27 -12.79
C GLY A 70 -1.74 3.24 -12.90
N CYS A 71 -2.24 2.76 -11.75
CA CYS A 71 -3.36 1.81 -11.70
C CYS A 71 -4.59 2.35 -12.45
N ARG A 72 -4.93 3.63 -12.23
CA ARG A 72 -6.03 4.30 -12.92
C ARG A 72 -5.88 4.25 -14.45
N ARG A 73 -4.70 4.62 -14.96
CA ARG A 73 -4.46 4.71 -16.41
C ARG A 73 -4.35 3.34 -17.09
N TYR A 74 -3.65 2.40 -16.46
CA TYR A 74 -3.22 1.17 -17.13
C TYR A 74 -4.01 -0.08 -16.72
N LEU A 75 -4.51 -0.15 -15.49
CA LEU A 75 -5.30 -1.29 -15.03
C LEU A 75 -6.80 -1.04 -15.20
N LEU A 76 -7.25 0.18 -14.88
CA LEU A 76 -8.66 0.56 -14.95
C LEU A 76 -9.04 1.25 -16.27
N ASN A 77 -8.05 1.66 -17.07
CA ASN A 77 -8.24 2.39 -18.34
C ASN A 77 -9.08 3.67 -18.18
N GLU A 78 -8.97 4.34 -17.04
CA GLU A 78 -9.69 5.58 -16.75
C GLU A 78 -8.85 6.80 -17.16
N PRO A 79 -9.41 7.73 -17.98
CA PRO A 79 -8.68 8.93 -18.37
C PRO A 79 -8.46 9.87 -17.19
N ASN A 80 -7.41 10.69 -17.24
CA ASN A 80 -7.14 11.69 -16.20
C ASN A 80 -8.24 12.77 -16.13
N SER A 81 -8.99 12.98 -17.21
CA SER A 81 -10.10 13.94 -17.27
C SER A 81 -11.24 13.62 -16.30
N THR A 82 -11.38 12.37 -15.86
CA THR A 82 -12.44 11.93 -14.93
C THR A 82 -12.04 12.06 -13.46
N MET A 83 -10.85 12.60 -13.17
CA MET A 83 -10.37 12.85 -11.80
C MET A 83 -11.26 13.79 -10.96
N PRO A 84 -11.81 14.90 -11.51
CA PRO A 84 -12.71 15.77 -10.74
C PRO A 84 -13.93 15.01 -10.22
N GLN A 85 -14.50 14.11 -11.02
CA GLN A 85 -15.65 13.28 -10.63
C GLN A 85 -15.28 12.26 -9.55
N ALA A 86 -14.09 11.66 -9.61
CA ALA A 86 -13.62 10.72 -8.59
C ALA A 86 -13.52 11.36 -7.19
N LYS A 87 -13.21 12.67 -7.11
CA LYS A 87 -13.14 13.41 -5.83
C LYS A 87 -14.49 13.69 -5.19
N ILE A 88 -15.59 13.63 -5.95
CA ILE A 88 -16.94 13.86 -5.42
C ILE A 88 -17.28 12.81 -4.35
N HIS A 89 -16.82 11.58 -4.54
CA HIS A 89 -17.10 10.46 -3.64
C HIS A 89 -16.14 10.35 -2.46
N SER A 90 -14.96 10.99 -2.50
CA SER A 90 -13.97 10.87 -1.42
C SER A 90 -14.33 11.65 -0.14
N ARG A 91 -15.38 12.49 -0.19
CA ARG A 91 -15.85 13.35 0.90
C ARG A 91 -17.12 12.83 1.59
N ARG A 92 -17.65 11.71 1.12
CA ARG A 92 -18.78 11.01 1.74
C ARG A 92 -18.26 9.92 2.65
#